data_AF-A0A2V9BAT2-F1
#
_entry.id   AF-A0A2V9BAT2-F1
#
_cell.length_a   1.000
_cell.length_b   1.000
_cell.length_c   1.000
_cell.angle_alpha   90.00
_cell.angle_beta   90.00
_cell.angle_gamma   90.00
#
_symmetry.space_group_name_H-M   'P 1'
#
loop_
_entity.id
_entity.type
_entity.pdbx_description
1 polymer ?
#
loop_
_entity_poly.entity_id
_entity_poly.type
_entity_poly.pdbx_seq_one_letter_code
_entity_poly.pdbx_strand_id
1 'polypeptide(L)'
;MKHHTYRVQVDWTGNDGRGTKNYKDYRRDHIIASEGKPEIQGSSDPSFRGDATCYNPEDLLVASLAACHMLWYLHLCSVNRVSVFLRSFSVRLILSAGCGFLAALLVAFLAMALMDAGVI
;
A
#
# COMPACT_ATOMS: atom_id res chain seq x y z
N MET A 1 25.60 -7.90 -9.19
CA MET A 1 24.25 -7.55 -8.70
C MET A 1 23.79 -8.67 -7.77
N LYS A 2 23.31 -8.37 -6.56
CA LYS A 2 22.71 -9.42 -5.71
C LYS A 2 21.24 -9.55 -6.08
N HIS A 3 20.76 -10.77 -6.28
CA HIS A 3 19.34 -11.03 -6.47
C HIS A 3 18.66 -11.04 -5.10
N HIS A 4 17.61 -10.23 -4.97
CA HIS A 4 16.76 -10.21 -3.80
C HIS A 4 15.39 -10.79 -4.19
N THR A 5 14.93 -11.80 -3.45
CA THR A 5 13.63 -12.42 -3.68
C THR A 5 12.73 -12.11 -2.50
N TYR A 6 11.52 -11.68 -2.80
CA TYR A 6 10.47 -11.41 -1.82
C TYR A 6 9.30 -12.34 -2.11
N ARG A 7 8.75 -12.97 -1.07
CA ARG A 7 7.58 -13.84 -1.17
C ARG A 7 6.52 -13.35 -0.19
N VAL A 8 5.29 -13.29 -0.67
CA VAL A 8 4.10 -13.01 0.13
C VAL A 8 3.07 -14.08 -0.19
N GLN A 9 2.30 -14.49 0.82
CA GLN A 9 1.15 -15.37 0.68
C GLN A 9 -0.11 -14.54 0.87
N VAL A 10 -1.15 -14.82 0.07
CA VAL A 10 -2.45 -14.17 0.17
C VAL A 10 -3.50 -15.27 0.24
N ASP A 11 -4.13 -15.40 1.40
CA ASP A 11 -5.14 -16.43 1.66
C ASP A 11 -6.51 -15.78 1.69
N TRP A 12 -7.36 -16.15 0.74
CA TRP A 12 -8.73 -15.66 0.68
C TRP A 12 -9.59 -16.30 1.77
N THR A 13 -10.10 -15.48 2.70
CA THR A 13 -10.92 -15.93 3.85
C THR A 13 -12.41 -15.64 3.66
N GLY A 14 -12.77 -14.90 2.62
CA GLY A 14 -14.15 -14.54 2.30
C GLY A 14 -14.99 -15.64 1.62
N ASN A 15 -14.55 -16.90 1.67
CA ASN A 15 -15.31 -18.02 1.12
C ASN A 15 -16.33 -18.55 2.12
N ASP A 16 -17.53 -17.98 2.10
CA ASP A 16 -18.64 -18.41 2.98
C ASP A 16 -19.33 -19.72 2.52
N GLY A 17 -18.62 -20.57 1.77
CA GLY A 17 -19.09 -21.89 1.32
C GLY A 17 -19.88 -21.89 0.00
N ARG A 18 -20.18 -20.73 -0.58
CA ARG A 18 -20.86 -20.61 -1.89
C ARG A 18 -19.89 -20.39 -3.07
N GLY A 19 -18.61 -20.19 -2.78
CA GLY A 19 -17.60 -19.83 -3.79
C GLY A 19 -17.98 -18.54 -4.52
N THR A 20 -17.65 -18.48 -5.81
CA THR A 20 -17.84 -17.29 -6.67
C THR A 20 -19.10 -17.35 -7.53
N LYS A 21 -20.10 -18.17 -7.16
CA LYS A 21 -21.32 -18.43 -7.95
C LYS A 21 -22.06 -17.16 -8.36
N ASN A 22 -22.14 -16.18 -7.46
CA ASN A 22 -22.59 -14.83 -7.80
C ASN A 22 -21.57 -13.82 -7.29
N TYR A 23 -21.41 -12.72 -8.03
CA TYR A 23 -20.53 -11.60 -7.64
C TYR A 23 -20.91 -10.99 -6.28
N LYS A 24 -22.13 -11.22 -5.79
CA LYS A 24 -22.60 -10.71 -4.50
C LYS A 24 -22.40 -11.65 -3.32
N ASP A 25 -22.08 -12.90 -3.58
CA ASP A 25 -22.21 -13.98 -2.58
C ASP A 25 -20.91 -14.28 -1.86
N TYR A 26 -19.84 -13.55 -2.20
CA TYR A 26 -18.54 -13.74 -1.59
C TYR A 26 -17.97 -12.44 -1.02
N ARG A 27 -17.26 -12.62 0.08
CA ARG A 27 -16.53 -11.60 0.81
C ARG A 27 -15.15 -11.39 0.20
N ARG A 28 -14.63 -10.16 0.30
CA ARG A 28 -13.33 -9.78 -0.32
C ARG A 28 -12.18 -9.89 0.67
N ASP A 29 -12.52 -10.28 1.90
CA ASP A 29 -11.63 -10.50 3.01
C ASP A 29 -10.58 -11.56 2.66
N HIS A 30 -9.34 -11.23 2.97
CA HIS A 30 -8.17 -12.06 2.77
C HIS A 30 -7.10 -11.71 3.81
N ILE A 31 -6.18 -12.63 4.03
CA ILE A 31 -5.02 -12.43 4.90
C ILE A 31 -3.78 -12.37 4.04
N ILE A 32 -2.94 -11.36 4.26
CA ILE A 32 -1.63 -11.25 3.63
C ILE A 32 -0.57 -11.63 4.67
N ALA A 33 0.24 -12.62 4.34
CA ALA A 33 1.25 -13.17 5.23
C ALA A 33 2.65 -13.18 4.60
N SER A 34 3.67 -13.02 5.42
CA SER A 34 5.08 -13.15 5.07
C SER A 34 5.80 -13.80 6.23
N GLU A 35 6.78 -14.65 5.94
CA GLU A 35 7.52 -15.39 6.96
C GLU A 35 8.12 -14.46 8.03
N GLY A 36 7.82 -14.75 9.30
CA GLY A 36 8.31 -13.99 10.45
C GLY A 36 7.70 -12.59 10.63
N LYS A 37 6.64 -12.23 9.90
CA LYS A 37 5.97 -10.93 10.01
C LYS A 37 4.52 -11.07 10.50
N PRO A 38 3.97 -10.06 11.18
CA PRO A 38 2.54 -10.02 11.49
C PRO A 38 1.68 -10.11 10.22
N GLU A 39 0.54 -10.78 10.34
CA GLU A 39 -0.47 -10.83 9.29
C GLU A 39 -1.12 -9.48 9.07
N ILE A 40 -1.47 -9.20 7.81
CA ILE A 40 -2.22 -8.01 7.42
C ILE A 40 -3.62 -8.45 6.99
N GLN A 41 -4.64 -7.93 7.67
CA GLN A 41 -6.03 -8.13 7.26
C GLN A 41 -6.32 -7.26 6.05
N GLY A 42 -6.75 -7.90 4.97
CA GLY A 42 -6.97 -7.29 3.68
C GLY A 42 -8.41 -7.44 3.21
N SER A 43 -8.90 -6.46 2.45
CA SER A 43 -10.16 -6.54 1.71
C SER A 43 -10.05 -5.70 0.43
N SER A 44 -11.05 -5.69 -0.45
CA SER A 44 -11.12 -4.67 -1.51
C SER A 44 -11.58 -3.32 -0.96
N ASP A 45 -11.45 -2.25 -1.75
CA ASP A 45 -12.10 -0.97 -1.46
C ASP A 45 -13.64 -1.14 -1.24
N PRO A 46 -14.27 -0.33 -0.39
CA PRO A 46 -15.73 -0.34 -0.20
C PRO A 46 -16.53 -0.13 -1.49
N SER A 47 -16.01 0.64 -2.44
CA SER A 47 -16.58 0.83 -3.78
C SER A 47 -16.66 -0.49 -4.57
N PHE A 48 -15.78 -1.44 -4.23
CA PHE A 48 -15.76 -2.80 -4.75
C PHE A 48 -16.26 -3.83 -3.74
N ARG A 49 -17.03 -3.38 -2.74
CA ARG A 49 -17.77 -4.20 -1.76
C ARG A 49 -16.86 -4.98 -0.82
N GLY A 50 -15.79 -4.34 -0.37
CA GLY A 50 -14.97 -4.81 0.72
C GLY A 50 -15.25 -4.09 2.04
N ASP A 51 -14.57 -4.55 3.08
CA ASP A 51 -14.60 -3.99 4.42
C ASP A 51 -13.65 -2.77 4.52
N ALA A 52 -14.19 -1.61 4.91
CA ALA A 52 -13.44 -0.36 5.08
C ALA A 52 -12.47 -0.38 6.29
N THR A 53 -12.58 -1.38 7.16
CA THR A 53 -11.71 -1.53 8.33
C THR A 53 -10.44 -2.34 8.04
N CYS A 54 -10.34 -2.96 6.87
CA CYS A 54 -9.17 -3.70 6.41
C CYS A 54 -8.35 -2.86 5.42
N TYR A 55 -7.06 -3.19 5.28
CA TYR A 55 -6.25 -2.60 4.22
C TYR A 55 -6.75 -3.07 2.85
N ASN A 56 -6.86 -2.14 1.90
CA ASN A 56 -7.11 -2.51 0.50
C ASN A 56 -5.80 -2.52 -0.32
N PRO A 57 -5.77 -3.17 -1.50
CA PRO A 57 -4.58 -3.20 -2.35
C PRO A 57 -4.06 -1.81 -2.71
N GLU A 58 -4.95 -0.84 -2.90
CA GLU A 58 -4.62 0.54 -3.24
C GLU A 58 -3.85 1.24 -2.11
N ASP A 59 -4.32 1.10 -0.86
CA ASP A 59 -3.67 1.63 0.35
C ASP A 59 -2.28 1.01 0.52
N LEU A 60 -2.16 -0.31 0.34
CA LEU A 60 -0.89 -1.02 0.44
C LEU A 60 0.10 -0.59 -0.66
N LEU A 61 -0.38 -0.34 -1.88
CA LEU A 61 0.44 0.17 -2.97
C LEU A 61 0.97 1.56 -2.64
N VAL A 62 0.10 2.48 -2.20
CA VAL A 62 0.49 3.83 -1.80
C VAL A 62 1.49 3.79 -0.65
N ALA A 63 1.24 2.97 0.36
CA ALA A 63 2.13 2.79 1.49
C ALA A 63 3.52 2.30 1.05
N SER A 64 3.57 1.32 0.13
CA SER A 64 4.84 0.77 -0.37
C SER A 64 5.69 1.83 -1.11
N LEU A 65 5.06 2.63 -1.98
CA LEU A 65 5.73 3.69 -2.73
C LEU A 65 6.17 4.83 -1.82
N ALA A 66 5.30 5.25 -0.90
CA ALA A 66 5.58 6.31 0.06
C ALA A 66 6.77 5.95 0.96
N ALA A 67 6.77 4.74 1.53
CA ALA A 67 7.85 4.25 2.37
C ALA A 67 9.18 4.13 1.59
N CYS A 68 9.13 3.62 0.35
CA CYS A 68 10.33 3.51 -0.50
C CYS A 68 10.96 4.89 -0.76
N HIS A 69 10.14 5.88 -1.14
CA HIS A 69 10.61 7.24 -1.39
C HIS A 69 11.15 7.91 -0.12
N MET A 70 10.46 7.75 1.01
CA MET A 70 10.93 8.25 2.31
C MET A 70 12.30 7.66 2.68
N LEU A 71 12.48 6.35 2.56
CA LEU A 71 13.74 5.68 2.86
C LEU A 71 14.88 6.13 1.94
N TRP A 72 14.59 6.35 0.65
CA TRP A 72 15.56 6.90 -0.29
C TRP A 72 15.97 8.34 0.08
N TYR A 73 15.00 9.19 0.43
CA TYR A 73 15.28 10.56 0.88
C TYR A 73 16.14 10.57 2.16
N LEU A 74 15.81 9.74 3.15
CA LEU A 74 16.61 9.62 4.38
C LEU A 74 18.05 9.17 4.08
N HIS A 75 18.22 8.24 3.14
CA HIS A 75 19.54 7.84 2.67
C HIS A 75 20.32 9.02 2.07
N LEU A 76 19.68 9.83 1.21
CA LEU A 76 20.31 11.02 0.63
C LEU A 76 20.75 12.05 1.67
N CYS A 77 19.90 12.33 2.66
CA CYS A 77 20.26 13.24 3.76
C CYS A 77 21.46 12.71 4.54
N SER A 78 21.48 11.40 4.85
CA SER A 78 22.58 10.75 5.57
C SER A 78 23.91 10.87 4.83
N VAL A 79 23.95 10.61 3.51
CA VAL A 79 25.22 10.68 2.74
C VAL A 79 25.71 12.11 2.54
N ASN A 80 24.81 13.10 2.60
CA ASN A 80 25.15 14.53 2.51
C ASN A 80 25.34 15.21 3.88
N ARG A 81 25.28 14.46 4.99
CA ARG A 81 25.40 14.97 6.37
C ARG A 81 24.35 16.03 6.73
N VAL A 82 23.16 15.93 6.13
CA VAL A 82 22.01 16.77 6.47
C VAL A 82 21.19 16.04 7.54
N SER A 83 20.93 16.70 8.66
CA SER A 83 20.10 16.14 9.74
C SER A 83 18.63 16.50 9.50
N VAL A 84 17.76 15.49 9.47
CA VAL A 84 16.31 15.66 9.27
C VAL A 84 15.53 15.10 10.47
N PHE A 85 14.51 15.84 10.93
CA PHE A 85 13.63 15.45 12.04
C PHE A 85 12.22 15.08 11.56
N LEU A 86 12.12 14.49 10.36
CA LEU A 86 10.86 14.10 9.73
C LEU A 86 10.05 13.18 10.66
N ARG A 87 8.79 13.54 10.93
CA ARG A 87 7.89 12.72 11.77
C ARG A 87 6.83 11.96 10.98
N SER A 88 6.42 12.48 9.82
CA SER A 88 5.36 11.90 9.01
C SER A 88 5.58 12.23 7.53
N PHE A 89 5.13 11.33 6.66
CA PHE A 89 5.18 11.47 5.21
C PHE A 89 3.84 10.99 4.64
N SER A 90 3.12 11.88 3.93
CA SER A 90 1.78 11.59 3.42
C SER A 90 1.78 11.59 1.89
N VAL A 91 1.17 10.56 1.30
CA VAL A 91 0.95 10.44 -0.14
C VAL A 91 -0.53 10.17 -0.38
N ARG A 92 -1.08 10.73 -1.45
CA ARG A 92 -2.48 10.52 -1.84
C ARG A 92 -2.54 9.94 -3.25
N LEU A 93 -3.27 8.84 -3.40
CA LEU A 93 -3.65 8.31 -4.70
C LEU A 93 -5.05 8.81 -5.07
N ILE A 94 -5.23 9.19 -6.33
CA ILE A 94 -6.53 9.59 -6.88
C ILE A 94 -6.89 8.60 -7.97
N LEU A 95 -7.95 7.81 -7.74
CA LEU A 95 -8.51 6.87 -8.70
C LEU A 95 -9.81 7.46 -9.28
N SER A 96 -9.98 7.38 -10.59
CA SER A 96 -11.23 7.74 -11.28
C SER A 96 -12.15 6.52 -11.40
N ALA A 97 -13.45 6.74 -11.24
CA ALA A 97 -14.47 5.69 -11.34
C ALA A 97 -14.41 5.00 -12.71
N GLY A 98 -14.26 3.67 -12.72
CA GLY A 98 -14.13 2.86 -13.93
C GLY A 98 -12.72 2.32 -14.21
N CYS A 99 -11.69 2.80 -13.49
CA CYS A 99 -10.40 2.11 -13.44
C CYS A 99 -10.58 0.78 -12.71
N GLY A 100 -10.71 -0.31 -13.46
CA GLY A 100 -10.57 -1.66 -12.91
C GLY A 100 -9.17 -1.88 -12.31
N PHE A 101 -9.04 -3.02 -11.62
CA PHE A 101 -7.93 -3.59 -10.82
C PHE A 101 -6.48 -3.45 -11.35
N LEU A 102 -6.25 -2.80 -12.50
CA LEU A 102 -4.98 -2.71 -13.21
C LEU A 102 -4.53 -1.28 -13.57
N ALA A 103 -5.32 -0.25 -13.29
CA ALA A 103 -5.01 1.12 -13.69
C ALA A 103 -4.72 2.03 -12.49
N ALA A 104 -3.68 1.67 -11.72
CA ALA A 104 -3.03 2.52 -10.73
C ALA A 104 -1.55 2.69 -11.09
N LEU A 105 -1.27 3.05 -12.35
CA LEU A 105 0.08 3.33 -12.80
C LEU A 105 0.05 4.60 -13.64
N LEU A 106 -0.21 5.74 -12.99
CA LEU A 106 0.37 7.02 -13.40
C LEU A 106 0.09 8.11 -12.35
N VAL A 107 1.11 8.94 -12.14
CA VAL A 107 1.16 10.17 -11.34
C VAL A 107 1.31 9.99 -9.82
N ALA A 108 2.42 9.36 -9.42
CA ALA A 108 3.14 9.79 -8.22
C ALA A 108 4.19 10.84 -8.64
N PHE A 109 3.74 11.97 -9.18
CA PHE A 109 4.62 13.12 -9.45
C PHE A 109 4.13 14.33 -8.66
N LEU A 110 4.98 14.76 -7.74
CA LEU A 110 5.05 16.12 -7.20
C LEU A 110 3.88 16.59 -6.34
N ALA A 111 3.64 15.93 -5.21
CA ALA A 111 3.23 16.66 -4.01
C ALA A 111 4.39 16.61 -3.01
N MET A 112 5.49 17.29 -3.34
CA MET A 112 6.53 17.69 -2.37
C MET A 112 5.98 18.84 -1.52
N ALA A 113 4.78 18.66 -0.95
CA ALA A 113 4.09 19.65 -0.16
C ALA A 113 4.41 19.37 1.31
N LEU A 114 5.29 20.21 1.84
CA LEU A 114 5.55 20.38 3.28
C LEU A 114 6.06 19.11 3.96
N MET A 115 7.30 18.75 3.64
CA MET A 115 8.14 18.24 4.71
C MET A 115 8.18 19.35 5.78
N ASP A 116 7.52 19.16 6.93
CA ASP A 116 7.90 19.84 8.18
C ASP A 116 9.29 19.33 8.63
N ALA A 117 10.24 19.30 7.69
CA ALA A 117 11.64 19.12 7.97
C ALA A 117 12.12 20.50 8.42
N GLY A 118 12.12 20.73 9.73
CA GLY A 118 13.09 21.63 10.31
C GLY A 118 14.47 21.07 9.95
N VAL A 119 15.03 21.55 8.84
CA VAL A 119 16.42 21.31 8.45
C VAL A 119 17.25 22.38 9.16
N ILE A 120 18.26 21.95 9.92
CA ILE A 120 19.28 22.82 10.51
C ILE A 120 20.52 22.73 9.62
#